data_AF-A0A7R9Z587-F1
#
_entry.id   AF-A0A7R9Z587-F1
#
_cell.length_a   1.000
_cell.length_b   1.000
_cell.length_c   1.000
_cell.angle_alpha   90.00
_cell.angle_beta   90.00
_cell.angle_gamma   90.00
#
_symmetry.space_group_name_H-M   'P 1'
#
loop_
_entity.id
_entity.type
_entity.pdbx_description
1 polymer ?
#
loop_
_entity_poly.entity_id
_entity_poly.type
_entity_poly.pdbx_seq_one_letter_code
_entity_poly.pdbx_strand_id
1 'polypeptide(L)'
;MGTNRHESSRIDGQLRGRSGRQGDPGTSRFFLSFEDDMFVVFGGDGLQNILKTFRVSDDMPVEAPQVTDALDRVQAAVEEKYREIRGQILNFDEVLNGQRVVIYQRRQKILFASPEESLKLME
;
A
#
# COMPACT_ATOMS: atom_id res chain seq x y z
N MET A 1 14.15 -6.05 14.89
CA MET A 1 12.92 -5.71 15.65
C MET A 1 12.12 -4.72 14.84
N GLY A 2 10.79 -4.83 14.84
CA GLY A 2 9.88 -3.85 14.24
C GLY A 2 9.16 -3.06 15.33
N THR A 3 8.96 -1.77 15.10
CA THR A 3 8.37 -0.84 16.08
C THR A 3 6.88 -0.59 15.84
N ASN A 4 6.41 -0.85 14.63
CA ASN A 4 5.04 -0.62 14.18
C ASN A 4 4.70 -1.69 13.11
N ARG A 5 3.42 -1.85 12.78
CA ARG A 5 3.02 -2.56 11.56
C ARG A 5 3.03 -1.60 10.38
N HIS A 6 3.50 -2.11 9.24
CA HIS A 6 3.41 -1.38 7.99
C HIS A 6 2.02 -1.55 7.38
N GLU A 7 1.70 -0.72 6.40
CA GLU A 7 0.45 -0.71 5.64
C GLU A 7 0.25 -1.98 4.81
N SER A 8 1.25 -2.85 4.75
CA SER A 8 1.15 -4.15 4.10
C SER A 8 1.97 -5.23 4.79
N SER A 9 1.36 -6.42 4.87
CA SER A 9 1.97 -7.66 5.38
C SER A 9 3.26 -8.01 4.66
N ARG A 10 3.36 -7.64 3.37
CA ARG A 10 4.57 -7.86 2.57
C ARG A 10 5.78 -7.12 3.12
N ILE A 11 5.62 -5.86 3.56
CA ILE A 11 6.73 -5.05 4.06
C ILE A 11 7.18 -5.57 5.42
N ASP A 12 6.23 -5.99 6.27
CA ASP A 12 6.55 -6.66 7.52
C ASP A 12 7.33 -7.96 7.27
N GLY A 13 6.90 -8.77 6.29
CA GLY A 13 7.62 -9.98 5.85
C GLY A 13 9.03 -9.69 5.34
N GLN A 14 9.22 -8.58 4.63
CA GLN A 14 10.55 -8.13 4.19
C GLN A 14 11.48 -7.82 5.36
N LEU A 15 10.97 -7.15 6.41
CA LEU A 15 11.77 -6.89 7.61
C LEU A 15 12.14 -8.20 8.32
N ARG A 16 11.19 -9.14 8.46
CA ARG A 16 11.45 -10.46 9.05
C ARG A 16 12.52 -11.22 8.25
N GLY A 17 12.43 -11.18 6.93
CA GLY A 17 13.37 -11.84 6.01
C GLY A 17 14.78 -11.26 5.96
N ARG A 18 15.06 -10.14 6.65
CA ARG A 18 16.44 -9.64 6.83
C ARG A 18 17.23 -10.44 7.85
N SER A 19 16.56 -11.19 8.73
CA SER A 19 17.20 -12.09 9.70
C SER A 19 17.20 -13.53 9.17
N GLY A 20 18.16 -14.35 9.63
CA GLY A 20 18.21 -15.78 9.33
C GLY A 20 18.46 -16.14 7.85
N ARG A 21 19.44 -15.48 7.22
CA ARG A 21 19.81 -15.78 5.83
C ARG A 21 20.60 -17.08 5.75
N GLN A 22 20.48 -17.83 4.66
CA GLN A 22 21.27 -19.06 4.40
C GLN A 22 21.20 -20.12 5.52
N GLY A 23 20.08 -20.17 6.27
CA GLY A 23 19.91 -21.10 7.39
C GLY A 23 20.51 -20.61 8.71
N ASP A 24 21.03 -19.38 8.76
CA ASP A 24 21.48 -18.76 10.00
C ASP A 24 20.32 -18.67 11.01
N PRO A 25 20.57 -18.86 12.32
CA PRO A 25 19.57 -18.58 13.34
C PRO A 25 19.24 -17.08 13.36
N GLY A 26 17.96 -16.76 13.48
CA GLY A 26 17.48 -15.39 13.47
C GLY A 26 16.15 -15.26 14.21
N THR A 27 15.92 -14.10 14.82
CA THR A 27 14.63 -13.78 15.44
C THR A 27 14.13 -12.44 14.94
N SER A 28 12.82 -12.34 14.78
CA SER A 28 12.13 -11.10 14.48
C SER A 28 10.92 -10.99 15.40
N ARG A 29 10.71 -9.80 15.93
CA ARG A 29 9.58 -9.47 16.80
C ARG A 29 9.14 -8.06 16.48
N PHE A 30 7.83 -7.88 16.47
CA PHE A 30 7.16 -6.59 16.35
C PHE A 30 6.61 -6.21 17.72
N PHE A 31 6.83 -4.97 18.11
CA PHE A 31 6.16 -4.33 19.23
C PHE A 31 5.18 -3.36 18.60
N LEU A 32 3.94 -3.36 19.05
CA LEU A 32 2.85 -2.58 18.46
C LEU A 32 2.16 -1.82 19.57
N SER A 33 1.72 -0.61 19.26
CA SER A 33 0.80 0.15 20.12
C SER A 33 -0.53 0.30 19.41
N PHE A 34 -1.61 0.31 20.18
CA PHE A 34 -2.92 0.67 19.64
C PHE A 34 -3.02 2.14 19.24
N GLU A 35 -2.08 2.96 19.68
CA GLU A 35 -1.96 4.38 19.32
C GLU A 35 -1.13 4.60 18.05
N ASP A 36 -0.61 3.54 17.40
CA ASP A 36 0.12 3.71 16.15
C ASP A 36 -0.80 4.31 15.07
N ASP A 37 -0.27 5.24 14.26
CA ASP A 37 -1.01 6.02 13.26
C ASP A 37 -1.91 5.15 12.36
N MET A 38 -1.43 3.99 11.93
CA MET A 38 -2.20 3.06 11.09
C MET A 38 -3.47 2.60 11.81
N PHE A 39 -3.37 2.24 13.09
CA PHE A 39 -4.51 1.76 13.87
C PHE A 39 -5.44 2.91 14.28
N VAL A 40 -4.92 4.11 14.50
CA VAL A 40 -5.75 5.28 14.79
C VAL A 40 -6.59 5.66 13.56
N VAL A 41 -5.98 5.69 12.38
CA VAL A 41 -6.65 6.11 11.14
C VAL A 41 -7.61 5.03 10.62
N PHE A 42 -7.27 3.75 10.79
CA PHE A 42 -8.01 2.65 10.16
C PHE A 42 -8.68 1.67 11.13
N GLY A 43 -8.39 1.76 12.44
CA GLY A 43 -8.92 0.85 13.47
C GLY A 43 -10.39 1.07 13.83
N GLY A 44 -10.95 2.24 13.47
CA GLY A 44 -12.35 2.58 13.71
C GLY A 44 -12.80 2.44 15.16
N ASP A 45 -14.11 2.39 15.38
CA ASP A 45 -14.71 2.28 16.72
C ASP A 45 -14.42 0.91 17.37
N GLY A 46 -14.21 -0.13 16.55
CA GLY A 46 -14.00 -1.51 17.03
C GLY A 46 -12.73 -1.65 17.87
N LEU A 47 -11.60 -1.08 17.40
CA LEU A 47 -10.34 -1.15 18.13
C LEU A 47 -10.37 -0.32 19.42
N GLN A 48 -11.02 0.85 19.39
CA GLN A 48 -11.21 1.70 20.56
C GLN A 48 -12.10 1.03 21.63
N ASN A 49 -13.11 0.28 21.21
CA ASN A 49 -13.98 -0.45 22.13
C ASN A 49 -13.27 -1.64 22.78
N ILE A 50 -12.39 -2.32 22.06
CA ILE A 50 -11.52 -3.38 22.61
C ILE A 50 -10.60 -2.79 23.69
N LEU A 51 -9.93 -1.67 23.42
CA LEU A 51 -9.11 -0.96 24.40
C LEU A 51 -9.87 -0.61 25.69
N LYS A 52 -11.06 -0.02 25.54
CA LYS A 52 -11.92 0.36 26.68
C LYS A 52 -12.40 -0.85 27.49
N THR A 53 -12.66 -1.97 26.81
CA THR A 53 -13.21 -3.18 27.44
C THR A 53 -12.16 -3.95 28.21
N PHE A 54 -10.95 -4.08 27.65
CA PHE A 54 -9.92 -4.91 28.26
C PHE A 54 -9.24 -4.27 29.48
N ARG A 55 -9.47 -2.96 29.76
CA ARG A 55 -8.85 -2.21 30.88
C ARG A 55 -7.38 -2.61 31.07
N VAL A 56 -6.69 -2.75 29.94
CA VAL A 56 -5.31 -3.23 29.92
C VAL A 56 -4.49 -2.21 30.69
N SER A 57 -3.78 -2.64 31.73
CA SER A 57 -2.78 -1.79 32.37
C SER A 57 -1.71 -1.46 31.34
N ASP A 58 -1.34 -0.19 31.21
CA ASP A 58 -0.43 0.33 30.16
C ASP A 58 0.88 -0.46 30.01
N ASP A 59 1.34 -1.12 31.08
CA ASP A 59 2.60 -1.85 31.14
C ASP A 59 2.52 -3.36 30.83
N MET A 60 1.32 -3.92 30.59
CA MET A 60 1.17 -5.35 30.30
C MET A 60 1.01 -5.66 28.80
N PRO A 61 1.82 -6.58 28.25
CA PRO A 61 1.61 -7.09 26.89
C PRO A 61 0.22 -7.71 26.74
N VAL A 62 -0.50 -7.29 25.70
CA VAL A 62 -1.79 -7.88 25.35
C VAL A 62 -1.56 -9.06 24.42
N GLU A 63 -1.77 -10.26 24.92
CA GLU A 63 -1.74 -11.49 24.13
C GLU A 63 -3.15 -12.09 24.10
N ALA A 64 -3.95 -11.64 23.13
CA ALA A 64 -5.30 -12.15 22.89
C ALA A 64 -5.48 -12.45 21.39
N PRO A 65 -5.92 -13.66 20.99
CA PRO A 65 -6.16 -13.99 19.59
C PRO A 65 -7.10 -12.99 18.90
N GLN A 66 -8.12 -12.50 19.61
CA GLN A 66 -9.09 -11.53 19.10
C GLN A 66 -8.46 -10.18 18.76
N VAL A 67 -7.41 -9.78 19.49
CA VAL A 67 -6.67 -8.54 19.21
C VAL A 67 -5.84 -8.73 17.95
N THR A 68 -5.11 -9.84 17.84
CA THR A 68 -4.33 -10.15 16.64
C THR A 68 -5.22 -10.16 15.39
N ASP A 69 -6.37 -10.83 15.44
CA ASP A 69 -7.33 -10.87 14.33
C ASP A 69 -7.85 -9.47 13.96
N ALA A 70 -8.10 -8.61 14.96
CA ALA A 70 -8.52 -7.24 14.71
C ALA A 70 -7.43 -6.42 14.01
N LEU A 71 -6.17 -6.55 14.45
CA LEU A 71 -5.03 -5.88 13.82
C LEU A 71 -4.81 -6.36 12.38
N ASP A 72 -4.96 -7.65 12.12
CA ASP A 72 -4.84 -8.24 10.78
C ASP A 72 -5.94 -7.71 9.83
N ARG A 73 -7.19 -7.57 10.32
CA ARG A 73 -8.29 -7.00 9.55
C ARG A 73 -8.05 -5.54 9.17
N VAL A 74 -7.52 -4.74 10.11
CA VAL A 74 -7.16 -3.34 9.85
C VAL A 74 -6.11 -3.28 8.75
N GLN A 75 -5.04 -4.07 8.85
CA GLN A 75 -3.98 -4.10 7.83
C GLN A 75 -4.53 -4.52 6.46
N ALA A 76 -5.41 -5.53 6.39
CA ALA A 76 -6.05 -5.94 5.15
C ALA A 76 -6.91 -4.83 4.52
N ALA A 77 -7.66 -4.07 5.34
CA ALA A 77 -8.44 -2.94 4.88
C ALA A 77 -7.56 -1.80 4.32
N VAL A 78 -6.41 -1.55 4.95
CA VAL A 78 -5.42 -0.59 4.43
C VAL A 78 -4.88 -1.04 3.07
N GLU A 79 -4.51 -2.31 2.94
CA GLU A 79 -4.04 -2.87 1.67
C GLU A 79 -5.08 -2.76 0.56
N GLU A 80 -6.34 -3.04 0.87
CA GLU A 80 -7.47 -2.92 -0.05
C GLU A 80 -7.67 -1.48 -0.51
N LYS A 81 -7.67 -0.51 0.41
CA LYS A 81 -7.76 0.91 0.07
C LYS A 81 -6.65 1.35 -0.88
N TYR A 82 -5.40 0.95 -0.60
CA TYR A 82 -4.30 1.28 -1.51
C TYR A 82 -4.40 0.56 -2.85
N ARG A 83 -4.97 -0.65 -2.90
CA ARG A 83 -5.27 -1.34 -4.16
C ARG A 83 -6.30 -0.57 -4.98
N GLU A 84 -7.37 -0.10 -4.35
CA GLU A 84 -8.41 0.69 -5.00
C GLU A 84 -7.87 2.01 -5.54
N ILE A 85 -7.11 2.77 -4.73
CA ILE A 85 -6.50 4.03 -5.16
C ILE A 85 -5.63 3.81 -6.42
N ARG A 86 -4.82 2.76 -6.44
CA ARG A 86 -4.00 2.44 -7.62
C ARG A 86 -4.86 2.08 -8.84
N GLY A 87 -5.95 1.35 -8.63
CA GLY A 87 -6.91 1.04 -9.69
C GLY A 87 -7.57 2.28 -10.27
N GLN A 88 -7.99 3.21 -9.41
CA GLN A 88 -8.56 4.49 -9.84
C GLN A 88 -7.54 5.31 -10.64
N ILE A 89 -6.30 5.43 -10.16
CA ILE A 89 -5.23 6.13 -10.88
C ILE A 89 -5.00 5.50 -12.26
N LEU A 90 -4.97 4.17 -12.35
CA LEU A 90 -4.82 3.46 -13.61
C LEU A 90 -5.98 3.77 -14.57
N ASN A 91 -7.22 3.72 -14.10
CA ASN A 91 -8.40 4.02 -14.91
C ASN A 91 -8.36 5.45 -15.49
N PHE A 92 -7.91 6.43 -14.69
CA PHE A 92 -7.73 7.80 -15.20
C PHE A 92 -6.60 7.89 -16.23
N ASP A 93 -5.49 7.17 -16.02
CA ASP A 93 -4.39 7.14 -16.98
C ASP A 93 -4.77 6.42 -18.27
N GLU A 94 -5.63 5.39 -18.25
CA GLU A 94 -6.08 4.70 -19.47
C GLU A 94 -6.74 5.66 -20.48
N VAL A 95 -7.58 6.58 -19.99
CA VAL A 95 -8.21 7.61 -20.84
C VAL A 95 -7.16 8.55 -21.44
N LEU A 96 -6.24 9.04 -20.61
CA LEU A 96 -5.17 9.93 -21.07
C LEU A 96 -4.19 9.21 -22.01
N ASN A 97 -3.93 7.93 -21.76
CA ASN A 97 -3.06 7.11 -22.57
C ASN A 97 -3.65 6.91 -23.96
N GLY A 98 -4.95 6.67 -24.08
CA GLY A 98 -5.64 6.63 -25.38
C GLY A 98 -5.43 7.89 -26.20
N GLN A 99 -5.54 9.07 -25.57
CA GLN A 99 -5.25 10.35 -26.22
C GLN A 99 -3.77 10.51 -26.58
N ARG A 100 -2.87 10.17 -25.65
CA ARG A 100 -1.41 10.24 -25.85
C ARG A 100 -0.97 9.38 -27.02
N VAL A 101 -1.47 8.15 -27.14
CA VAL A 101 -1.10 7.24 -28.24
C VAL A 101 -1.42 7.88 -29.60
N VAL A 102 -2.62 8.43 -29.78
CA VAL A 102 -3.02 9.07 -31.05
C VAL A 102 -2.15 10.30 -31.36
N ILE A 103 -1.96 11.18 -30.37
CA ILE A 103 -1.16 12.40 -30.55
C ILE A 103 0.30 12.05 -30.82
N TYR A 104 0.88 11.11 -30.07
CA TYR A 104 2.27 10.69 -30.22
C TYR A 104 2.49 10.03 -31.58
N GLN A 105 1.56 9.19 -32.04
CA GLN A 105 1.63 8.64 -33.39
C GLN A 105 1.56 9.72 -34.48
N ARG A 106 0.65 10.71 -34.35
CA ARG A 106 0.58 11.83 -35.32
C ARG A 106 1.86 12.65 -35.32
N ARG A 107 2.39 12.98 -34.14
CA ARG A 107 3.67 13.69 -33.99
C ARG A 107 4.82 12.91 -34.60
N GLN A 108 4.88 11.60 -34.36
CA GLN A 108 5.91 10.74 -34.91
C GLN A 108 5.84 10.68 -36.44
N LYS A 109 4.64 10.55 -37.02
CA LYS A 109 4.44 10.60 -38.48
C LYS A 109 4.97 11.90 -39.08
N ILE A 110 4.66 13.04 -38.47
CA ILE A 110 5.14 14.36 -38.93
C ILE A 110 6.67 14.45 -38.84
N LEU A 111 7.27 13.96 -37.75
CA LEU A 111 8.72 14.03 -37.53
C LEU A 111 9.53 13.21 -38.54
N PHE A 112 8.97 12.11 -39.06
CA PHE A 112 9.64 11.22 -40.02
C PHE A 112 9.16 11.39 -41.47
N ALA A 113 8.15 12.23 -41.70
CA ALA A 113 7.65 12.53 -43.05
C ALA A 113 8.58 13.50 -43.78
N SER A 114 8.53 13.46 -45.11
CA SER A 114 9.15 14.51 -45.93
C SER A 114 8.43 15.86 -45.75
N PRO A 115 9.08 17.00 -46.04
CA PRO A 115 8.46 18.32 -45.86
C PRO A 115 7.10 18.48 -46.56
N GLU A 116 6.92 17.93 -47.75
CA GLU A 116 5.66 17.99 -48.50
C GLU A 116 4.55 17.13 -47.86
N GLU A 117 4.89 15.93 -47.39
CA GLU A 117 3.95 15.06 -46.68
C GLU A 117 3.55 15.62 -45.32
N SER A 118 4.48 16.32 -44.65
CA SER A 118 4.22 16.96 -43.35
C SER A 118 3.15 18.06 -43.46
N LEU A 119 3.17 18.85 -44.55
CA LEU A 119 2.16 19.89 -44.81
C LEU A 119 0.76 19.29 -44.99
N LYS A 120 0.66 18.21 -45.78
CA LYS A 120 -0.60 17.46 -45.99
C LYS A 120 -1.14 16.80 -44.73
N LEU A 121 -0.28 16.43 -43.78
CA LEU A 121 -0.67 15.83 -42.49
C LEU A 121 -1.10 16.86 -41.45
N MET A 122 -0.80 18.15 -41.67
CA MET A 122 -1.16 19.26 -40.79
C MET A 122 -2.48 19.95 -41.18
N GLU A 123 -2.86 19.93 -42.46
CA GLU A 123 -4.22 20.26 -42.94
C GLU A 123 -5.28 19.26 -42.43
#